data_AF-X1R0Y9-F1
#
_entry.id   AF-X1R0Y9-F1
#
_cell.length_a   1.000
_cell.length_b   1.000
_cell.length_c   1.000
_cell.angle_alpha   90.00
_cell.angle_beta   90.00
_cell.angle_gamma   90.00
#
_symmetry.space_group_name_H-M   'P 1'
#
loop_
_entity.id
_entity.type
_entity.pdbx_description
1 polymer ?
#
loop_
_entity_poly.entity_id
_entity_poly.type
_entity_poly.pdbx_seq_one_letter_code
_entity_poly.pdbx_strand_id
1 'polypeptide(L)'
;PEQKSFTNLSTNNFYGLSHKYPYGYCTWWVAQKRAIHSWGNAKNWLSNAVASGFPACRGSYCTPQVGAVISLKGSPLGHVAYVERLTDGKVIFSEMNYIGWGKMNYRSLKFGDYRILGYIYKSY
;
A
#
# COMPACT_ATOMS: atom_id res chain seq x y z
N PRO A 1 -8.84 -16.90 -25.82
CA PRO A 1 -7.85 -15.80 -25.89
C PRO A 1 -8.55 -14.45 -25.84
N GLU A 2 -8.61 -13.81 -24.67
CA GLU A 2 -9.18 -12.48 -24.55
C GLU A 2 -8.39 -11.70 -23.48
N GLN A 3 -7.43 -10.91 -23.96
CA GLN A 3 -6.75 -9.89 -23.16
C GLN A 3 -7.77 -8.81 -22.82
N LYS A 4 -8.43 -8.92 -21.66
CA LYS A 4 -9.27 -7.83 -21.15
C LYS A 4 -8.38 -6.72 -20.61
N SER A 5 -8.33 -5.67 -21.43
CA SER A 5 -7.77 -4.33 -21.23
C SER A 5 -7.63 -3.90 -19.77
N PHE A 6 -6.43 -3.45 -19.39
CA PHE A 6 -6.06 -2.88 -18.09
C PHE A 6 -6.65 -1.48 -17.83
N THR A 7 -7.78 -1.16 -18.44
CA THR A 7 -8.48 0.13 -18.30
C THR A 7 -9.58 0.00 -17.26
N ASN A 8 -9.20 -0.06 -15.97
CA ASN A 8 -10.06 0.30 -14.82
C ASN A 8 -9.29 0.21 -13.49
N LEU A 9 -8.03 0.66 -13.46
CA LEU A 9 -7.41 1.03 -12.19
C LEU A 9 -8.05 2.35 -11.75
N SER A 10 -9.23 2.27 -11.14
CA SER A 10 -9.89 3.39 -10.49
C SER A 10 -8.86 4.08 -9.58
N THR A 11 -8.31 5.18 -10.06
CA THR A 11 -7.76 6.24 -9.23
C THR A 11 -8.98 6.95 -8.69
N ASN A 12 -9.63 6.36 -7.67
CA ASN A 12 -10.52 7.13 -6.80
C ASN A 12 -9.65 8.22 -6.21
N ASN A 13 -9.57 9.33 -6.91
CA ASN A 13 -8.68 10.43 -6.59
C ASN A 13 -9.19 11.03 -5.30
N PHE A 14 -8.63 10.61 -4.17
CA PHE A 14 -8.79 11.24 -2.86
C PHE A 14 -8.06 12.60 -2.82
N TYR A 15 -8.10 13.37 -3.92
CA TYR A 15 -7.70 14.77 -3.99
C TYR A 15 -8.56 15.53 -2.97
N GLY A 16 -7.99 15.85 -1.80
CA GLY A 16 -8.76 16.45 -0.70
C GLY A 16 -8.39 15.92 0.67
N LEU A 17 -8.42 14.59 0.84
CA LEU A 17 -8.32 13.97 2.16
C LEU A 17 -6.88 13.59 2.55
N SER A 18 -5.97 13.58 1.57
CA SER A 18 -4.59 13.10 1.75
C SER A 18 -3.52 14.11 1.34
N HIS A 19 -3.84 15.41 1.40
CA HIS A 19 -2.93 16.55 1.18
C HIS A 19 -1.71 16.60 2.12
N LYS A 20 -1.57 15.63 3.04
CA LYS A 20 -0.50 15.57 4.04
C LYS A 20 0.76 14.85 3.55
N TYR A 21 0.69 14.15 2.42
CA TYR A 21 1.83 13.41 1.90
C TYR A 21 2.49 14.15 0.72
N PRO A 22 3.81 14.36 0.73
CA PRO A 22 4.50 15.02 -0.38
C PRO A 22 4.50 14.14 -1.62
N TYR A 23 4.25 14.74 -2.79
CA TYR A 23 4.37 14.05 -4.07
C TYR A 23 5.74 13.39 -4.23
N GLY A 24 5.75 12.26 -4.94
CA GLY A 24 6.98 11.56 -5.27
C GLY A 24 7.40 10.48 -4.28
N TYR A 25 6.62 10.23 -3.22
CA TYR A 25 6.86 9.21 -2.21
C TYR A 25 5.82 8.08 -2.23
N CYS A 26 6.19 6.94 -1.64
CA CYS A 26 5.31 5.78 -1.54
C CYS A 26 4.02 6.07 -0.76
N THR A 27 4.11 6.88 0.30
CA THR A 27 2.96 7.33 1.10
C THR A 27 1.96 8.12 0.28
N TRP A 28 2.43 9.04 -0.57
CA TRP A 28 1.58 9.82 -1.47
C TRP A 28 0.87 8.93 -2.47
N TRP A 29 1.57 7.99 -3.10
CA TRP A 29 0.92 7.07 -4.05
C TRP A 29 -0.21 6.26 -3.41
N VAL A 30 0.03 5.67 -2.24
CA VAL A 30 -1.02 4.89 -1.53
C VAL A 30 -2.20 5.77 -1.12
N ALA A 31 -1.93 7.00 -0.69
CA ALA A 31 -2.93 8.01 -0.37
C ALA A 31 -3.84 8.41 -1.56
N GLN A 32 -3.36 8.28 -2.80
CA GLN A 32 -4.19 8.48 -4.00
C GLN A 32 -5.09 7.28 -4.32
N LYS A 33 -4.85 6.12 -3.69
CA LYS A 33 -5.57 4.86 -3.97
C LYS A 33 -6.62 4.54 -2.91
N ARG A 34 -6.45 5.04 -1.69
CA ARG A 34 -7.43 4.94 -0.59
C ARG A 34 -7.28 6.11 0.37
N ALA A 35 -8.34 6.44 1.10
CA ALA A 35 -8.26 7.38 2.21
C ALA A 35 -7.24 6.89 3.24
N ILE A 36 -6.25 7.75 3.52
CA ILE A 36 -5.22 7.56 4.54
C ILE A 36 -5.24 8.79 5.45
N HIS A 37 -5.34 8.55 6.75
CA HIS A 37 -5.26 9.61 7.77
C HIS A 37 -3.82 10.10 7.94
N SER A 38 -3.61 11.09 8.80
CA SER A 38 -2.30 11.69 9.08
C SER A 38 -1.36 10.78 9.88
N TRP A 39 -0.94 9.66 9.30
CA TRP A 39 -0.11 8.68 9.98
C TRP A 39 1.40 8.98 9.91
N GLY A 40 1.79 10.09 9.27
CA GLY A 40 3.19 10.47 9.12
C GLY A 40 3.98 9.49 8.24
N ASN A 41 5.25 9.25 8.55
CA ASN A 41 6.13 8.40 7.74
C ASN A 41 5.62 6.95 7.60
N ALA A 42 5.97 6.29 6.49
CA ALA A 42 5.52 4.93 6.15
C ALA A 42 5.73 3.91 7.29
N LYS A 43 6.85 3.99 8.02
CA LYS A 43 7.14 3.11 9.16
C LYS A 43 6.10 3.19 10.30
N ASN A 44 5.45 4.33 10.44
CA ASN A 44 4.50 4.59 11.53
C ASN A 44 3.08 4.14 11.16
N TRP A 45 2.80 3.84 9.89
CA TRP A 45 1.43 3.61 9.41
C TRP A 45 0.76 2.43 10.09
N LEU A 46 1.45 1.30 10.28
CA LEU A 46 0.86 0.13 10.96
C LEU A 46 0.40 0.49 12.39
N SER A 47 1.22 1.25 13.14
CA SER A 47 0.88 1.65 14.51
C SER A 47 -0.18 2.73 14.57
N ASN A 48 -0.07 3.74 13.73
CA ASN A 48 -1.02 4.84 13.72
C ASN A 48 -2.38 4.43 13.15
N ALA A 49 -2.43 3.47 12.23
CA ALA A 49 -3.67 2.89 11.75
C ALA A 49 -4.46 2.22 12.89
N VAL A 50 -3.80 1.36 13.69
CA VAL A 50 -4.43 0.75 14.87
C VAL A 50 -4.90 1.81 15.85
N ALA A 51 -4.07 2.81 16.17
CA ALA A 51 -4.45 3.91 17.06
C ALA A 51 -5.63 4.74 16.51
N SER A 52 -5.79 4.80 15.19
CA SER A 52 -6.90 5.47 14.51
C SER A 52 -8.13 4.57 14.35
N GLY A 53 -8.14 3.36 14.93
CA GLY A 53 -9.25 2.42 14.85
C GLY A 53 -9.36 1.63 13.53
N PHE A 54 -8.32 1.66 12.68
CA PHE A 54 -8.31 0.86 11.46
C PHE A 54 -7.93 -0.60 11.76
N PRO A 55 -8.58 -1.57 11.11
CA PRO A 55 -8.18 -2.96 11.17
C PRO A 55 -6.79 -3.12 10.54
N ALA A 56 -5.83 -3.58 11.32
CA ALA A 56 -4.47 -3.83 10.85
C ALA A 56 -3.89 -5.10 11.51
N CYS A 57 -3.05 -5.80 10.75
CA CYS A 57 -2.34 -6.99 11.20
C CYS A 57 -0.83 -6.76 11.04
N ARG A 58 -0.03 -7.25 12.00
CA ARG A 58 1.43 -7.19 11.96
C ARG A 58 2.03 -8.58 11.79
N GLY A 59 3.09 -8.67 11.00
CA GLY A 59 3.79 -9.90 10.68
C GLY A 59 3.57 -10.34 9.23
N SER A 60 4.45 -11.22 8.74
CA SER A 60 4.36 -11.76 7.40
C SER A 60 3.24 -12.79 7.24
N TYR A 61 2.78 -13.39 8.35
CA TYR A 61 1.67 -14.35 8.39
C TYR A 61 0.29 -13.74 8.12
N CYS A 62 0.20 -12.40 8.13
CA CYS A 62 -1.06 -11.70 7.92
C CYS A 62 -1.64 -12.00 6.53
N THR A 63 -2.96 -12.19 6.47
CA THR A 63 -3.65 -12.47 5.21
C THR A 63 -3.68 -11.21 4.33
N PRO A 64 -3.19 -11.29 3.08
CA PRO A 64 -3.26 -10.15 2.18
C PRO A 64 -4.69 -9.95 1.65
N GLN A 65 -5.07 -8.69 1.41
CA GLN A 65 -6.38 -8.34 0.88
C GLN A 65 -6.25 -7.25 -0.19
N VAL A 66 -7.05 -7.36 -1.25
CA VAL A 66 -7.09 -6.34 -2.31
C VAL A 66 -7.56 -5.00 -1.74
N GLY A 67 -6.77 -3.96 -2.00
CA GLY A 67 -6.98 -2.62 -1.48
C GLY A 67 -6.52 -2.38 -0.04
N ALA A 68 -5.89 -3.37 0.59
CA ALA A 68 -5.11 -3.13 1.80
C ALA A 68 -3.85 -2.29 1.48
N VAL A 69 -3.33 -1.60 2.50
CA VAL A 69 -1.95 -1.11 2.45
C VAL A 69 -1.05 -2.23 2.93
N ILE A 70 -0.04 -2.58 2.15
CA ILE A 70 1.03 -3.49 2.59
C ILE A 70 2.18 -2.67 3.16
N SER A 71 2.64 -3.01 4.35
CA SER A 71 3.84 -2.43 4.95
C SER A 71 5.03 -3.36 4.72
N LEU A 72 6.14 -2.80 4.25
CA LEU A 72 7.29 -3.54 3.78
C LEU A 72 8.56 -3.07 4.50
N LYS A 73 9.51 -4.00 4.69
CA LYS A 73 10.90 -3.67 5.00
C LYS A 73 11.44 -2.78 3.88
N GLY A 74 12.11 -1.71 4.24
CA GLY A 74 12.61 -0.70 3.30
C GLY A 74 13.50 0.31 3.99
N SER A 75 13.46 1.55 3.52
CA SER A 75 14.26 2.65 4.08
C SER A 75 14.00 2.90 5.58
N PRO A 76 14.85 3.67 6.28
CA PRO A 76 14.60 4.08 7.66
C PRO A 76 13.29 4.86 7.89
N LEU A 77 12.68 5.40 6.84
CA LEU A 77 11.35 6.04 6.88
C LEU A 77 10.21 5.02 6.71
N GLY A 78 10.53 3.75 6.50
CA GLY A 78 9.64 2.66 6.17
C GLY A 78 9.30 2.62 4.70
N HIS A 79 8.46 1.65 4.33
CA HIS A 79 7.93 1.54 2.98
C HIS A 79 6.52 0.98 3.01
N VAL A 80 5.64 1.57 2.20
CA VAL A 80 4.24 1.15 2.06
C VAL A 80 3.86 1.08 0.58
N ALA A 81 2.95 0.17 0.25
CA ALA A 81 2.42 0.03 -1.09
C ALA A 81 0.91 -0.30 -1.03
N TYR A 82 0.23 -0.14 -2.16
CA TYR A 82 -1.20 -0.46 -2.27
C TYR A 82 -1.38 -1.83 -2.91
N VAL A 83 -2.14 -2.72 -2.27
CA VAL A 83 -2.40 -4.06 -2.82
C VAL A 83 -3.41 -3.96 -3.95
N GLU A 84 -2.97 -4.24 -5.17
CA GLU A 84 -3.79 -4.13 -6.38
C GLU A 84 -4.52 -5.43 -6.69
N ARG A 85 -3.83 -6.57 -6.55
CA ARG A 85 -4.41 -7.90 -6.81
C ARG A 85 -3.66 -9.00 -6.08
N LEU A 86 -4.33 -10.15 -5.94
CA LEU A 86 -3.75 -11.38 -5.42
C LEU A 86 -3.82 -12.44 -6.53
N THR A 87 -2.73 -13.16 -6.78
CA THR A 87 -2.69 -14.23 -7.80
C THR A 87 -1.67 -15.28 -7.39
N ASP A 88 -2.02 -16.56 -7.47
CA ASP A 88 -1.09 -17.69 -7.32
C ASP A 88 -0.20 -17.62 -6.07
N GLY A 89 -0.79 -17.31 -4.92
CA GLY A 89 -0.06 -17.17 -3.65
C GLY A 89 0.88 -15.96 -3.58
N LYS A 90 0.69 -14.96 -4.47
CA LYS A 90 1.46 -13.72 -4.51
C LYS A 90 0.56 -12.50 -4.34
N VAL A 91 1.07 -11.53 -3.60
CA VAL A 91 0.52 -10.17 -3.54
C VAL A 91 1.17 -9.36 -4.64
N ILE A 92 0.35 -8.70 -5.45
CA ILE A 92 0.79 -7.71 -6.43
C ILE A 92 0.35 -6.35 -5.93
N PHE A 93 1.31 -5.44 -5.81
CA PHE A 93 1.09 -4.12 -5.25
C PHE A 93 1.74 -3.04 -6.12
N SER A 94 1.18 -1.84 -6.05
CA SER A 94 1.70 -0.64 -6.68
C SER A 94 2.31 0.29 -5.64
N GLU A 95 3.43 0.90 -6.00
CA GLU A 95 4.20 1.79 -5.14
C GLU A 95 4.85 2.90 -5.96
N MET A 96 5.37 3.91 -5.28
CA MET A 96 6.15 4.98 -5.89
C MET A 96 7.47 5.14 -5.14
N ASN A 97 8.47 5.67 -5.85
CA ASN A 97 9.80 5.98 -5.31
C ASN A 97 10.68 4.76 -5.01
N TYR A 98 10.35 3.57 -5.52
CA TYR A 98 11.21 2.40 -5.42
C TYR A 98 12.24 2.33 -6.56
N ILE A 99 11.82 2.67 -7.79
CA ILE A 99 12.69 2.68 -8.99
C ILE A 99 13.21 4.08 -9.38
N GLY A 100 12.95 5.08 -8.53
CA GLY A 100 13.30 6.48 -8.77
C GLY A 100 12.21 7.45 -8.31
N TRP A 101 12.62 8.68 -8.01
CA TRP A 101 11.71 9.70 -7.48
C TRP A 101 10.54 10.00 -8.42
N GLY A 102 9.32 10.04 -7.87
CA GLY A 102 8.11 10.27 -8.66
C GLY A 102 7.71 9.12 -9.60
N LYS A 103 8.48 8.04 -9.68
CA LYS A 103 8.18 6.91 -10.56
C LYS A 103 7.36 5.86 -9.85
N MET A 104 6.22 5.53 -10.44
CA MET A 104 5.37 4.42 -10.03
C MET A 104 5.86 3.10 -10.64
N ASN A 105 5.77 2.03 -9.87
CA ASN A 105 6.03 0.68 -10.35
C ASN A 105 5.12 -0.33 -9.64
N TYR A 106 5.09 -1.55 -10.20
CA TYR A 106 4.48 -2.70 -9.56
C TYR A 106 5.57 -3.67 -9.09
N ARG A 107 5.32 -4.33 -7.97
CA ARG A 107 6.12 -5.49 -7.53
C ARG A 107 5.19 -6.59 -7.05
N SER A 108 5.77 -7.78 -6.93
CA SER A 108 5.08 -8.94 -6.37
C SER A 108 5.93 -9.61 -5.30
N LEU A 109 5.26 -10.10 -4.27
CA LEU A 109 5.86 -10.90 -3.18
C LEU A 109 4.99 -12.11 -2.93
N LYS A 110 5.59 -13.22 -2.49
CA LYS A 110 4.82 -14.38 -2.03
C LYS A 110 4.09 -14.03 -0.72
N PHE A 111 2.97 -14.69 -0.47
CA PHE A 111 2.34 -14.66 0.84
C PHE A 111 3.35 -15.16 1.89
N GLY A 112 3.40 -14.54 3.07
CA GLY A 112 4.38 -14.93 4.09
C GLY A 112 5.80 -14.42 3.87
N ASP A 113 6.10 -13.68 2.80
CA ASP A 113 7.45 -13.17 2.54
C ASP A 113 7.95 -12.33 3.73
N TYR A 114 9.17 -12.63 4.19
CA TYR A 114 9.78 -12.01 5.38
C TYR A 114 9.99 -10.49 5.27
N ARG A 115 9.88 -9.92 4.05
CA ARG A 115 9.89 -8.47 3.81
C ARG A 115 8.57 -7.81 4.18
N ILE A 116 7.51 -8.58 4.39
CA ILE A 116 6.19 -8.08 4.76
C ILE A 116 6.15 -7.87 6.26
N LEU A 117 5.88 -6.64 6.67
CA LEU A 117 5.73 -6.25 8.07
C LEU A 117 4.28 -6.32 8.55
N GLY A 118 3.32 -6.34 7.63
CA GLY A 118 1.90 -6.44 7.93
C GLY A 118 1.03 -5.74 6.89
N TYR A 119 -0.26 -5.63 7.22
CA TYR A 119 -1.27 -5.00 6.37
C TYR A 119 -2.18 -4.07 7.17
N ILE A 120 -2.64 -3.01 6.51
CA ILE A 120 -3.72 -2.14 7.00
C ILE A 120 -4.92 -2.35 6.09
N TYR A 121 -5.99 -2.92 6.63
CA TYR A 121 -7.18 -3.29 5.88
C TYR A 121 -8.10 -2.08 5.68
N LYS A 122 -9.08 -2.22 4.79
CA LYS A 122 -10.13 -1.20 4.63
C LYS A 122 -11.09 -1.32 5.81
N SER A 123 -11.51 -0.19 6.39
CA SER A 123 -12.69 -0.14 7.24
C SER A 123 -13.91 0.04 6.32
N TYR A 124 -14.94 -0.77 6.54
CA TYR A 124 -16.23 -0.64 5.87
C TYR A 124 -17.13 0.32 6.62
#